data_AF-A0A969CAZ4-F1
#
_entry.id   AF-A0A969CAZ4-F1
#
_cell.length_a   1.000
_cell.length_b   1.000
_cell.length_c   1.000
_cell.angle_alpha   90.00
_cell.angle_beta   90.00
_cell.angle_gamma   90.00
#
_symmetry.space_group_name_H-M   'P 1'
#
loop_
_entity.id
_entity.type
_entity.pdbx_description
1 polymer ?
#
loop_
_entity_poly.entity_id
_entity_poly.type
_entity_poly.pdbx_seq_one_letter_code
_entity_poly.pdbx_strand_id
1 'polypeptide(L)'
;MAIDARSNPAKVAKTLQDRDKKVKSEGEPAIAHHLTLKIGSLVEVYAPDRPDVNGRLGRIQSVGEKTATVWMRHIPTLTMNLHTFKHSALTVVPLENEPETRELCDRITRLHQLGNLDPFEIEILNLLERATGLTPTELEYLERIENRHQLD
;
A
#
# COMPACT_ATOMS: atom_id res chain seq x y z
N MET A 1 34.03 58.24 33.94
CA MET A 1 32.73 58.07 34.60
C MET A 1 31.99 56.94 33.91
N ALA A 2 31.67 55.88 34.67
CA ALA A 2 30.99 54.68 34.20
C ALA A 2 29.48 54.94 34.03
N ILE A 3 28.85 54.31 33.03
CA ILE A 3 27.40 54.14 32.99
C ILE A 3 27.11 52.69 32.57
N ASP A 4 26.70 51.92 33.57
CA ASP A 4 26.23 50.55 33.55
C ASP A 4 25.10 50.37 32.51
N ALA A 5 25.36 49.67 31.40
CA ALA A 5 24.31 49.06 30.60
C ALA A 5 24.00 47.66 31.16
N ARG A 6 23.40 47.61 32.35
CA ARG A 6 22.85 46.37 32.91
C ARG A 6 21.73 45.87 31.99
N SER A 7 22.08 44.95 31.10
CA SER A 7 21.15 44.15 30.32
C SER A 7 20.22 43.44 31.32
N ASN A 8 18.98 43.92 31.42
CA ASN A 8 18.03 43.47 32.43
C ASN A 8 17.45 42.12 31.97
N PRO A 9 17.83 40.98 32.59
CA PRO A 9 17.50 39.64 32.09
C PRO A 9 15.98 39.39 32.04
N ALA A 10 15.19 40.14 32.81
CA ALA A 10 13.73 40.09 32.80
C ALA A 10 13.10 40.54 31.48
N LYS A 11 13.74 41.46 30.73
CA LYS A 11 13.23 41.89 29.42
C LYS A 11 13.49 40.86 28.33
N VAL A 12 14.62 40.15 28.40
CA VAL A 12 14.99 39.05 27.50
C VAL A 12 14.10 37.82 27.75
N ALA A 13 13.80 37.51 29.01
CA ALA A 13 12.91 36.40 29.37
C ALA A 13 11.48 36.60 28.82
N LYS A 14 10.94 37.83 28.85
CA LYS A 14 9.63 38.14 28.26
C LYS A 14 9.61 37.99 26.73
N THR A 15 10.69 38.38 26.04
CA THR A 15 10.76 38.26 24.58
C THR A 15 10.90 36.81 24.10
N LEU A 16 11.47 35.93 24.93
CA LEU A 16 11.53 34.49 24.66
C LEU A 16 10.17 33.82 24.92
N GLN A 17 9.48 34.17 26.01
CA GLN A 17 8.15 33.61 26.32
C GLN A 17 7.07 34.00 25.30
N ASP A 18 7.15 35.19 24.69
CA ASP A 18 6.20 35.60 23.64
C ASP A 18 6.46 34.93 22.28
N ARG A 19 7.65 34.34 22.07
CA ARG A 19 7.96 33.54 20.87
C ARG A 19 7.43 32.10 20.98
N ASP A 20 7.42 31.53 22.17
CA ASP A 20 6.90 30.17 22.40
C ASP A 20 5.38 30.07 22.24
N LYS A 21 4.64 31.18 22.42
CA LYS A 21 3.18 31.21 22.25
C LYS A 21 2.70 31.20 20.79
N LYS A 22 3.61 31.16 19.81
CA LYS A 22 3.27 31.19 18.38
C LYS A 22 3.67 29.93 17.62
N VAL A 23 3.87 28.81 18.32
CA VAL A 23 3.92 27.50 17.66
C VAL A 23 2.49 27.14 17.29
N LYS A 24 2.14 27.32 16.00
CA LYS A 24 0.95 26.70 15.43
C LYS A 24 1.03 25.21 15.76
N SER A 25 -0.04 24.62 16.26
CA SER A 25 -0.13 23.16 16.36
C SER A 25 0.20 22.59 14.99
N GLU A 26 1.37 21.98 14.85
CA GLU A 26 1.69 21.18 13.67
C GLU A 26 0.62 20.11 13.63
N GLY A 27 -0.26 20.17 12.61
CA GLY A 27 -1.17 19.07 12.34
C GLY A 27 -0.36 17.80 12.20
N GLU A 28 -0.99 16.65 12.47
CA GLU A 28 -0.32 15.35 12.40
C GLU A 28 0.57 15.26 11.15
N PRO A 29 1.82 14.79 11.29
CA PRO A 29 2.75 14.72 10.17
C PRO A 29 2.13 13.90 9.05
N ALA A 30 1.81 14.56 7.94
CA ALA A 30 1.27 13.90 6.76
C ALA A 30 2.39 13.05 6.16
N ILE A 31 2.24 11.72 6.24
CA ILE A 31 3.14 10.78 5.59
C ILE A 31 3.11 11.07 4.08
N ALA A 32 4.28 11.26 3.48
CA ALA A 32 4.37 11.51 2.04
C ALA A 32 3.75 10.34 1.26
N HIS A 33 2.93 10.63 0.24
CA HIS A 33 2.13 9.63 -0.48
C HIS A 33 2.93 8.45 -1.04
N HIS A 34 4.18 8.66 -1.47
CA HIS A 34 5.03 7.57 -1.95
C HIS A 34 5.44 6.59 -0.84
N LEU A 35 5.41 7.00 0.44
CA LEU A 35 5.70 6.16 1.60
C LEU A 35 4.51 5.27 2.01
N THR A 36 3.30 5.56 1.52
CA THR A 36 2.11 4.75 1.78
C THR A 36 2.01 3.56 0.81
N LEU A 37 2.69 3.64 -0.34
CA LEU A 37 2.73 2.58 -1.35
C LEU A 37 3.70 1.48 -0.92
N LYS A 38 3.21 0.25 -0.76
CA LYS A 38 4.03 -0.93 -0.42
C LYS A 38 3.78 -2.05 -1.43
N ILE A 39 4.78 -2.88 -1.65
CA ILE A 39 4.63 -4.11 -2.46
C ILE A 39 3.50 -4.96 -1.86
N GLY A 40 2.65 -5.49 -2.73
CA GLY A 40 1.46 -6.26 -2.36
C GLY A 40 0.25 -5.40 -1.98
N SER A 41 0.38 -4.10 -1.74
CA SER A 41 -0.78 -3.25 -1.42
C SER A 41 -1.79 -3.21 -2.56
N LEU A 42 -3.07 -3.17 -2.18
CA LEU A 42 -4.17 -2.94 -3.10
C LEU A 42 -4.27 -1.44 -3.39
N VAL A 43 -4.41 -1.09 -4.67
CA VAL A 43 -4.52 0.29 -5.13
C VAL A 43 -5.61 0.44 -6.18
N GLU A 44 -6.28 1.57 -6.18
CA GLU A 44 -7.14 2.03 -7.26
C GLU A 44 -6.34 2.98 -8.17
N VAL A 45 -6.51 2.82 -9.49
CA VAL A 45 -5.82 3.62 -10.50
C VAL A 45 -6.68 4.79 -10.97
N TYR A 46 -6.13 6.00 -10.95
CA TYR A 46 -6.70 7.18 -11.59
C TYR A 46 -5.92 7.56 -12.84
N ALA A 47 -6.48 7.24 -14.01
CA ALA A 47 -5.90 7.48 -15.33
C ALA A 47 -7.04 7.80 -16.34
N PRO A 48 -7.63 9.00 -16.30
CA PRO A 48 -8.85 9.33 -17.06
C PRO A 48 -8.69 9.22 -18.58
N ASP A 49 -7.45 9.24 -19.08
CA ASP A 49 -7.06 9.02 -20.48
C ASP A 49 -6.97 7.54 -20.88
N ARG A 50 -7.08 6.62 -19.92
CA ARG A 50 -6.91 5.18 -20.10
C ARG A 50 -8.11 4.39 -19.55
N PRO A 51 -9.20 4.23 -20.34
CA PRO A 51 -10.42 3.59 -19.88
C PRO A 51 -10.24 2.10 -19.54
N ASP A 52 -9.19 1.46 -20.04
CA ASP A 52 -8.82 0.07 -19.75
C ASP A 52 -8.38 -0.16 -18.29
N VAL A 53 -7.89 0.89 -17.62
CA VAL A 53 -7.33 0.82 -16.26
C VAL A 53 -7.91 1.83 -15.27
N ASN A 54 -8.55 2.91 -15.73
CA ASN A 54 -9.10 3.94 -14.86
C ASN A 54 -10.19 3.42 -13.92
N GLY A 55 -10.12 3.77 -12.63
CA GLY A 55 -11.04 3.34 -11.58
C GLY A 55 -10.93 1.86 -11.22
N ARG A 56 -9.88 1.17 -11.69
CA ARG A 56 -9.73 -0.27 -11.48
C ARG A 56 -8.70 -0.56 -10.39
N LEU A 57 -8.95 -1.64 -9.67
CA LEU A 57 -8.06 -2.14 -8.64
C LEU A 57 -6.88 -2.92 -9.23
N GLY A 58 -5.75 -2.87 -8.54
CA GLY A 58 -4.56 -3.63 -8.85
C GLY A 58 -3.65 -3.83 -7.64
N ARG A 59 -2.65 -4.69 -7.78
CA ARG A 59 -1.66 -5.01 -6.73
C ARG A 59 -0.30 -4.43 -7.06
N ILE A 60 0.31 -3.71 -6.11
CA ILE A 60 1.65 -3.16 -6.31
C ILE A 60 2.67 -4.29 -6.42
N GLN A 61 3.40 -4.33 -7.54
CA GLN A 61 4.51 -5.24 -7.78
C GLN A 61 5.83 -4.65 -7.31
N SER A 62 6.07 -3.37 -7.60
CA SER A 62 7.27 -2.65 -7.18
C SER A 62 7.00 -1.16 -7.04
N VAL A 63 7.79 -0.50 -6.19
CA VAL A 63 7.75 0.94 -5.97
C VAL A 63 9.13 1.50 -6.31
N GLY A 64 9.19 2.33 -7.35
CA GLY A 64 10.38 3.10 -7.71
C GLY A 64 10.32 4.52 -7.15
N GLU A 65 11.31 5.32 -7.47
CA GLU A 65 11.48 6.67 -6.92
C GLU A 65 10.30 7.62 -7.22
N LYS A 66 9.71 7.52 -8.42
CA LYS A 66 8.63 8.43 -8.89
C LYS A 66 7.38 7.69 -9.38
N THR A 67 7.48 6.38 -9.52
CA THR A 67 6.46 5.53 -10.13
C THR A 67 6.33 4.24 -9.34
N ALA A 68 5.21 3.57 -9.50
CA ALA A 68 5.04 2.20 -9.04
C ALA A 68 4.50 1.35 -10.20
N THR A 69 4.88 0.08 -10.22
CA THR A 69 4.37 -0.89 -11.18
C THR A 69 3.31 -1.73 -10.49
N VAL A 70 2.16 -1.87 -11.15
CA VAL A 70 0.93 -2.47 -10.62
C VAL A 70 0.50 -3.61 -11.53
N TRP A 71 0.25 -4.77 -10.92
CA TRP A 71 -0.44 -5.89 -11.53
C TRP A 71 -1.93 -5.56 -11.68
N MET A 72 -2.43 -5.65 -12.91
CA MET A 72 -3.85 -5.47 -13.20
C MET A 72 -4.35 -6.60 -14.09
N ARG A 73 -5.49 -7.17 -13.72
CA ARG A 73 -6.17 -8.17 -14.55
C ARG A 73 -6.83 -7.48 -15.74
N HIS A 74 -6.66 -7.99 -16.95
CA HIS A 74 -7.45 -7.57 -18.11
C HIS A 74 -8.70 -8.45 -18.16
N ILE A 75 -9.88 -7.89 -17.91
CA ILE A 75 -11.13 -8.66 -17.77
C ILE A 75 -11.45 -9.49 -19.02
N PRO A 76 -11.38 -8.96 -20.26
CA PRO A 76 -11.77 -9.71 -21.45
C PRO A 76 -10.94 -10.97 -21.71
N THR A 77 -9.64 -10.94 -21.40
CA THR A 77 -8.72 -12.05 -21.68
C THR A 77 -8.27 -12.79 -20.43
N LEU A 78 -8.69 -12.32 -19.25
CA LEU A 78 -8.25 -12.81 -17.94
C LEU A 78 -6.72 -12.80 -17.73
N THR A 79 -5.98 -12.01 -18.52
CA THR A 79 -4.52 -11.94 -18.44
C THR A 79 -4.08 -10.93 -17.39
N MET A 80 -3.02 -11.23 -16.65
CA MET A 80 -2.38 -10.28 -15.73
C MET A 80 -1.33 -9.44 -16.46
N ASN A 81 -1.50 -8.12 -16.43
CA ASN A 81 -0.61 -7.17 -17.08
C ASN A 81 0.07 -6.27 -16.05
N LEU A 82 1.32 -5.89 -16.31
CA LEU A 82 2.02 -4.85 -15.56
C LEU A 82 1.78 -3.49 -16.21
N HIS A 83 1.37 -2.53 -15.38
CA HIS A 83 1.28 -1.13 -15.77
C HIS A 83 2.09 -0.28 -14.81
N THR A 84 2.78 0.72 -15.34
CA THR A 84 3.54 1.68 -14.54
C THR A 84 2.77 2.97 -14.43
N PHE A 85 2.60 3.45 -13.20
CA PHE A 85 1.88 4.68 -12.89
C PHE A 85 2.74 5.61 -12.04
N LYS A 86 2.50 6.91 -12.16
CA LYS A 86 3.01 7.90 -11.18
C LYS A 86 2.34 7.63 -9.84
N HIS A 87 3.03 7.89 -8.73
CA HIS A 87 2.43 7.71 -7.40
C HIS A 87 1.12 8.49 -7.22
N SER A 88 1.04 9.69 -7.80
CA SER A 88 -0.16 10.54 -7.75
C SER A 88 -1.39 9.96 -8.45
N ALA A 89 -1.21 8.94 -9.28
CA ALA A 89 -2.28 8.25 -9.99
C ALA A 89 -2.76 6.99 -9.24
N LEU A 90 -2.21 6.72 -8.05
CA LEU A 90 -2.53 5.53 -7.26
C LEU A 90 -3.10 5.94 -5.91
N THR A 91 -4.23 5.37 -5.55
CA THR A 91 -4.82 5.52 -4.22
C THR A 91 -4.78 4.18 -3.52
N VAL A 92 -4.18 4.11 -2.33
CA VAL A 92 -4.19 2.87 -1.53
C VAL A 92 -5.60 2.58 -1.07
N VAL A 93 -6.04 1.36 -1.29
CA VAL A 93 -7.34 0.86 -0.83
C VAL A 93 -7.09 -0.06 0.36
N PRO A 94 -7.63 0.24 1.55
CA PRO A 94 -7.58 -0.66 2.69
C PRO A 94 -8.21 -2.01 2.34
N LEU A 95 -7.56 -3.12 2.70
CA LEU A 95 -8.07 -4.47 2.43
C LEU A 95 -9.39 -4.73 3.18
N GLU A 96 -9.65 -4.00 4.25
CA GLU A 96 -10.91 -4.05 5.01
C GLU A 96 -12.12 -3.67 4.16
N ASN A 97 -11.91 -2.88 3.09
CA ASN A 97 -12.97 -2.50 2.16
C ASN A 97 -13.23 -3.57 1.09
N GLU A 98 -12.36 -4.57 0.97
CA GLU A 98 -12.39 -5.59 -0.09
C GLU A 98 -12.31 -7.00 0.54
N PRO A 99 -13.43 -7.49 1.12
CA PRO A 99 -13.44 -8.69 1.95
C PRO A 99 -13.00 -9.95 1.19
N GLU A 100 -13.41 -10.11 -0.07
CA GLU A 100 -13.02 -11.25 -0.91
C GLU A 100 -11.50 -11.29 -1.13
N THR A 101 -10.93 -10.12 -1.40
CA THR A 101 -9.49 -9.96 -1.63
C THR A 101 -8.71 -10.18 -0.34
N ARG A 102 -9.25 -9.75 0.80
CA ARG A 102 -8.67 -10.02 2.12
C ARG A 102 -8.68 -11.51 2.45
N GLU A 103 -9.83 -12.17 2.28
CA GLU A 103 -9.97 -13.61 2.53
C GLU A 103 -8.96 -14.41 1.69
N LEU A 104 -8.80 -14.06 0.42
CA LEU A 104 -7.81 -14.65 -0.47
C LEU A 104 -6.39 -14.50 0.09
N CYS A 105 -6.01 -13.28 0.50
CA CYS A 105 -4.70 -13.03 1.11
C CYS A 105 -4.49 -13.85 2.39
N ASP A 106 -5.52 -13.94 3.24
CA ASP A 106 -5.44 -14.69 4.49
C ASP A 106 -5.26 -16.20 4.21
N ARG A 107 -6.01 -16.76 3.24
CA ARG A 107 -5.86 -18.14 2.77
C ARG A 107 -4.46 -18.44 2.25
N ILE A 108 -3.96 -17.61 1.34
CA ILE A 108 -2.61 -17.78 0.75
C ILE A 108 -1.53 -17.61 1.82
N THR A 109 -1.69 -16.65 2.74
CA THR A 109 -0.74 -16.43 3.84
C THR A 109 -0.64 -17.66 4.74
N ARG A 110 -1.77 -18.30 5.07
CA ARG A 110 -1.78 -19.54 5.86
C ARG A 110 -1.00 -20.65 5.16
N LEU A 111 -1.18 -20.81 3.84
CA LEU A 111 -0.44 -21.79 3.05
C LEU A 111 1.07 -21.52 3.06
N HIS A 112 1.50 -20.27 2.84
CA HIS A 112 2.92 -19.91 2.90
C HIS A 112 3.53 -20.17 4.29
N GLN A 113 2.75 -20.05 5.36
CA GLN A 113 3.21 -20.31 6.73
C GLN A 113 3.43 -21.80 7.04
N LEU A 114 2.84 -22.73 6.28
CA LEU A 114 3.07 -24.16 6.47
C LEU A 114 4.51 -24.59 6.18
N GLY A 115 5.18 -23.89 5.26
CA GLY A 115 6.61 -24.09 4.97
C GLY A 115 6.97 -25.40 4.25
N ASN A 116 5.99 -26.20 3.84
CA ASN A 116 6.15 -27.49 3.16
C ASN A 116 5.54 -27.51 1.74
N LEU A 117 5.24 -26.34 1.18
CA LEU A 117 4.73 -26.19 -0.19
C LEU A 117 5.79 -26.59 -1.20
N ASP A 118 5.37 -27.28 -2.27
CA ASP A 118 6.26 -27.54 -3.38
C ASP A 118 6.52 -26.26 -4.22
N PRO A 119 7.62 -26.18 -5.00
CA PRO A 119 7.94 -24.98 -5.78
C PRO A 119 6.86 -24.57 -6.78
N PHE A 120 6.08 -25.51 -7.33
CA PHE A 120 5.00 -25.19 -8.25
C PHE A 120 3.78 -24.62 -7.52
N GLU A 121 3.46 -25.15 -6.34
CA GLU A 121 2.42 -24.59 -5.47
C GLU A 121 2.74 -23.14 -5.10
N ILE A 122 3.98 -22.86 -4.72
CA ILE A 122 4.42 -21.48 -4.41
C ILE A 122 4.20 -20.56 -5.62
N GLU A 123 4.54 -20.98 -6.83
CA GLU A 123 4.30 -20.16 -8.03
C GLU A 123 2.82 -19.96 -8.31
N ILE A 124 1.98 -20.99 -8.13
CA ILE A 124 0.53 -20.86 -8.26
C ILE A 124 0.00 -19.85 -7.24
N LEU A 125 0.38 -19.97 -5.96
CA LEU A 125 -0.06 -19.04 -4.92
C LEU A 125 0.40 -17.61 -5.20
N ASN A 126 1.64 -17.44 -5.64
CA ASN A 126 2.17 -16.13 -6.06
C ASN A 126 1.37 -15.54 -7.23
N LEU A 127 0.86 -16.36 -8.16
CA LEU A 127 0.01 -15.89 -9.26
C LEU A 127 -1.37 -15.49 -8.77
N LEU A 128 -1.96 -16.28 -7.87
CA LEU A 128 -3.28 -16.03 -7.29
C LEU A 128 -3.28 -14.78 -6.41
N GLU A 129 -2.25 -14.56 -5.61
CA GLU A 129 -2.12 -13.39 -4.72
C GLU A 129 -2.11 -12.06 -5.49
N ARG A 130 -1.62 -12.06 -6.74
CA ARG A 130 -1.59 -10.87 -7.61
C ARG A 130 -2.99 -10.48 -8.09
N ALA A 131 -3.94 -11.40 -8.11
CA ALA A 131 -5.28 -11.15 -8.58
C ALA A 131 -6.09 -10.37 -7.52
N THR A 132 -6.95 -9.46 -7.98
CA THR A 132 -7.91 -8.75 -7.13
C THR A 132 -9.25 -9.51 -7.03
N GLY A 133 -9.26 -10.77 -7.46
CA GLY A 133 -10.44 -11.62 -7.54
C GLY A 133 -10.14 -12.84 -8.41
N LEU A 134 -10.57 -14.02 -7.97
CA LEU A 134 -10.31 -15.28 -8.66
C LEU A 134 -11.47 -15.69 -9.54
N THR A 135 -11.15 -16.37 -10.63
CA THR A 135 -12.13 -17.13 -11.41
C THR A 135 -12.47 -18.44 -10.70
N PRO A 136 -13.58 -19.12 -11.04
CA PRO A 136 -13.91 -20.43 -10.46
C PRO A 136 -12.78 -21.45 -10.59
N THR A 137 -12.10 -21.49 -11.75
CA THR A 137 -10.98 -22.41 -11.97
C THR A 137 -9.77 -22.08 -11.11
N GLU A 138 -9.48 -20.80 -10.90
CA GLU A 138 -8.39 -20.36 -10.01
C GLU A 138 -8.69 -20.68 -8.55
N LEU A 139 -9.95 -20.57 -8.15
CA LEU A 139 -10.41 -20.97 -6.82
C LEU A 139 -10.26 -22.48 -6.62
N GLU A 140 -10.63 -23.30 -7.61
CA GLU A 140 -10.40 -24.75 -7.55
C GLU A 140 -8.91 -25.10 -7.37
N TYR A 141 -7.99 -24.35 -8.00
CA TYR A 141 -6.57 -24.57 -7.79
C TYR A 141 -6.15 -24.28 -6.34
N LEU A 142 -6.63 -23.17 -5.77
CA LEU A 142 -6.37 -22.82 -4.37
C LEU A 142 -6.90 -23.92 -3.44
N GLU A 143 -8.15 -24.33 -3.62
CA GLU A 143 -8.79 -25.38 -2.83
C GLU A 143 -8.05 -26.71 -2.93
N ARG A 144 -7.53 -27.07 -4.10
CA ARG A 144 -6.74 -28.32 -4.25
C ARG A 144 -5.43 -28.27 -3.48
N ILE A 145 -4.78 -27.11 -3.41
CA ILE A 145 -3.56 -26.92 -2.62
C ILE A 145 -3.91 -27.00 -1.13
N GLU A 146 -4.96 -26.30 -0.69
CA GLU A 146 -5.45 -26.35 0.70
C GLU A 146 -5.79 -27.78 1.14
N ASN A 147 -6.55 -28.51 0.33
CA ASN A 147 -6.92 -29.92 0.60
C ASN A 147 -5.71 -30.83 0.71
N ARG A 148 -4.67 -30.62 -0.12
CA ARG A 148 -3.44 -31.43 -0.06
C ARG A 148 -2.71 -31.23 1.27
N HIS A 149 -2.77 -30.02 1.81
CA HIS A 149 -2.15 -29.64 3.07
C HIS A 149 -3.10 -29.68 4.28
N GLN A 150 -4.30 -30.26 4.11
CA GLN A 150 -5.32 -30.45 5.16
C GLN A 150 -5.77 -29.14 5.84
N LEU A 151 -5.79 -28.05 5.09
CA LEU A 151 -6.46 -26.83 5.52
C LEU A 151 -7.94 -26.94 5.11
N ASP A 152 -8.79 -27.36 6.04
CA ASP A 152 -10.25 -27.29 5.93
C ASP A 152 -10.76 -25.84 6.04
#